data_AF-A0A221UW50-F1
#
_entry.id   AF-A0A221UW50-F1
#
_cell.length_a   1.000
_cell.length_b   1.000
_cell.length_c   1.000
_cell.angle_alpha   90.00
_cell.angle_beta   90.00
_cell.angle_gamma   90.00
#
_symmetry.space_group_name_H-M   'P 1'
#
loop_
_entity.id
_entity.type
_entity.pdbx_description
1 polymer ?
#
loop_
_entity_poly.entity_id
_entity_poly.type
_entity_poly.pdbx_seq_one_letter_code
_entity_poly.pdbx_strand_id
1 'polypeptide(L)'
;MTEEEYLSLKSNIEIYCDILLGVLRYTPVRNYQSEEDYKRILNRNLKFENNDDHHRLRACIDLTEDTQYAISEFYKNGLITKSEGQGEMYLRLYGVLNAVYLQMQSTIELIELFKVPNKKKISTALKALKVIDVRNKLAAHTPNYTNDINQGKSKTESYRLTQTSITKWGDQLMIVSSYDQIEEFQLVPLMKIFTERIEYYLDIISEKGLKLFPNKSEQKEWMVNRLNFVRKRKTW
;
A
#
# COMPACT_ATOMS: atom_id res chain seq x y z
N MET A 1 24.25 -13.24 10.08
CA MET A 1 23.36 -12.08 9.95
C MET A 1 22.48 -12.04 11.19
N THR A 2 22.55 -10.96 11.97
CA THR A 2 21.68 -10.75 13.14
C THR A 2 20.26 -10.39 12.71
N GLU A 3 19.29 -10.44 13.63
CA GLU A 3 17.92 -10.01 13.32
C GLU A 3 17.85 -8.52 12.96
N GLU A 4 18.63 -7.69 13.65
CA GLU A 4 18.71 -6.26 13.34
C GLU A 4 19.33 -6.00 11.96
N GLU A 5 20.38 -6.73 11.59
CA GLU A 5 20.96 -6.68 10.24
C GLU A 5 19.95 -7.12 9.18
N TYR A 6 19.18 -8.19 9.43
CA TYR A 6 18.15 -8.65 8.50
C TYR A 6 17.06 -7.59 8.30
N LEU A 7 16.53 -7.02 9.38
CA LEU A 7 15.52 -5.98 9.32
C LEU A 7 16.09 -4.67 8.73
N SER A 8 17.39 -4.42 8.89
CA SER A 8 18.09 -3.27 8.32
C SER A 8 17.95 -3.19 6.79
N LEU A 9 17.87 -4.35 6.13
CA LEU A 9 17.80 -4.49 4.67
C LEU A 9 16.39 -4.30 4.08
N LYS A 10 15.36 -4.27 4.93
CA LYS A 10 13.95 -4.17 4.53
C LYS A 10 13.38 -2.78 4.75
N SER A 11 12.46 -2.38 3.87
CA SER A 11 11.57 -1.25 4.13
C SER A 11 10.66 -1.54 5.33
N ASN A 12 10.13 -0.49 5.96
CA ASN A 12 9.19 -0.65 7.07
C ASN A 12 7.92 -1.41 6.64
N ILE A 13 7.44 -1.18 5.42
CA ILE A 13 6.26 -1.86 4.86
C ILE A 13 6.51 -3.36 4.72
N GLU A 14 7.68 -3.78 4.22
CA GLU A 14 8.05 -5.21 4.16
C GLU A 14 8.08 -5.85 5.57
N ILE A 15 8.54 -5.11 6.58
CA ILE A 15 8.55 -5.60 7.97
C ILE A 15 7.11 -5.73 8.51
N TYR A 16 6.21 -4.80 8.17
CA TYR A 16 4.79 -4.95 8.49
C TYR A 16 4.18 -6.18 7.80
N CYS A 17 4.54 -6.47 6.55
CA CYS A 17 4.13 -7.69 5.86
C CYS A 17 4.64 -8.95 6.58
N ASP A 18 5.90 -9.00 7.01
CA ASP A 18 6.45 -10.10 7.82
C ASP A 18 5.63 -10.33 9.10
N ILE A 19 5.22 -9.25 9.78
CA ILE A 19 4.39 -9.31 10.99
C ILE A 19 3.01 -9.90 10.65
N LEU A 20 2.32 -9.38 9.62
CA LEU A 20 0.98 -9.85 9.24
C LEU A 20 1.00 -11.29 8.74
N LEU A 21 2.06 -11.69 8.05
CA LEU A 21 2.30 -13.06 7.65
C LEU A 21 2.55 -13.96 8.87
N GLY A 22 3.28 -13.46 9.88
CA GLY A 22 3.42 -14.11 11.19
C GLY A 22 2.07 -14.29 11.88
N VAL A 23 1.19 -13.28 11.85
CA VAL A 23 -0.17 -13.37 12.40
C VAL A 23 -0.94 -14.49 11.72
N LEU A 24 -0.93 -14.56 10.39
CA LEU A 24 -1.61 -15.62 9.63
C LEU A 24 -1.01 -17.00 9.93
N ARG A 25 0.32 -17.14 9.89
CA ARG A 25 1.02 -18.43 10.01
C ARG A 25 0.98 -19.02 11.42
N TYR A 26 1.12 -18.18 12.43
CA TYR A 26 1.31 -18.65 13.82
C TYR A 26 0.02 -18.64 14.63
N THR A 27 -1.10 -18.18 14.06
CA THR A 27 -2.40 -18.30 14.74
C THR A 27 -2.69 -19.77 15.04
N PRO A 28 -2.83 -20.17 16.31
CA PRO A 28 -2.97 -21.58 16.65
C PRO A 28 -4.28 -22.16 16.11
N VAL A 29 -4.19 -23.26 15.38
CA VAL A 29 -5.35 -24.07 14.94
C VAL A 29 -5.15 -25.48 15.48
N ARG A 30 -6.07 -25.96 16.31
CA ARG A 30 -5.99 -27.26 17.00
C ARG A 30 -7.28 -28.04 16.80
N ASN A 31 -7.19 -29.36 16.87
CA ASN A 31 -8.33 -30.29 16.88
C ASN A 31 -9.24 -30.18 15.63
N TYR A 32 -8.68 -29.90 14.46
CA TYR A 32 -9.41 -29.93 13.19
C TYR A 32 -9.44 -31.36 12.64
N GLN A 33 -10.55 -31.74 11.99
CA GLN A 33 -10.74 -33.08 11.39
C GLN A 33 -10.72 -33.04 9.86
N SER A 34 -10.80 -31.84 9.27
CA SER A 34 -10.82 -31.59 7.84
C SER A 34 -10.17 -30.24 7.51
N GLU A 35 -9.90 -30.00 6.22
CA GLU A 35 -9.41 -28.70 5.75
C GLU A 35 -10.43 -27.58 6.01
N GLU A 36 -11.72 -27.85 5.82
CA GLU A 36 -12.79 -26.88 6.09
C GLU A 36 -12.89 -26.56 7.60
N ASP A 37 -12.68 -27.55 8.47
CA ASP A 37 -12.57 -27.32 9.91
C ASP A 37 -11.37 -26.45 10.25
N TYR A 38 -10.23 -26.69 9.62
CA TYR A 38 -9.02 -25.89 9.80
C TYR A 38 -9.28 -24.42 9.44
N LYS A 39 -9.84 -24.16 8.24
CA LYS A 39 -10.17 -22.80 7.76
C LYS A 39 -11.13 -22.09 8.71
N ARG A 40 -12.20 -22.77 9.13
CA ARG A 40 -13.18 -22.24 10.08
C ARG A 40 -12.56 -21.86 11.42
N ILE A 41 -11.71 -22.74 11.99
CA ILE A 41 -11.04 -22.48 13.26
C ILE A 41 -10.04 -21.32 13.12
N LEU A 42 -9.29 -21.27 12.02
CA LEU A 42 -8.35 -20.19 11.72
C LEU A 42 -9.07 -18.84 11.66
N ASN A 43 -10.11 -18.70 10.85
CA ASN A 43 -10.87 -17.46 10.73
C ASN A 43 -11.50 -17.04 12.07
N ARG A 44 -12.06 -18.00 12.82
CA ARG A 44 -12.61 -17.73 14.16
C ARG A 44 -11.54 -17.16 15.08
N ASN A 45 -10.35 -17.75 15.10
CA ASN A 45 -9.26 -17.31 15.97
C ASN A 45 -8.68 -15.96 15.52
N LEU A 46 -8.70 -15.67 14.22
CA LEU A 46 -8.37 -14.36 13.63
C LEU A 46 -9.50 -13.32 13.80
N LYS A 47 -10.69 -13.75 14.27
CA LYS A 47 -11.92 -12.93 14.39
C LYS A 47 -12.45 -12.42 13.04
N PHE A 48 -12.18 -13.15 11.98
CA PHE A 48 -12.70 -12.90 10.65
C PHE A 48 -14.13 -13.41 10.49
N GLU A 49 -14.87 -12.82 9.57
CA GLU A 49 -16.32 -13.02 9.45
C GLU A 49 -16.63 -14.10 8.40
N ASN A 50 -15.86 -14.14 7.32
CA ASN A 50 -16.09 -15.06 6.20
C ASN A 50 -15.08 -16.21 6.21
N ASN A 51 -15.48 -17.33 5.59
CA ASN A 51 -14.64 -18.52 5.49
C ASN A 51 -13.37 -18.30 4.64
N ASP A 52 -13.37 -17.33 3.73
CA ASP A 52 -12.23 -17.07 2.84
C ASP A 52 -11.40 -15.85 3.26
N ASP A 53 -11.70 -15.22 4.40
CA ASP A 53 -11.00 -14.00 4.84
C ASP A 53 -9.50 -14.24 5.12
N HIS A 54 -9.08 -15.45 5.48
CA HIS A 54 -7.65 -15.80 5.58
C HIS A 54 -6.94 -15.79 4.20
N HIS A 55 -7.62 -16.20 3.13
CA HIS A 55 -7.11 -16.05 1.76
C HIS A 55 -7.07 -14.59 1.34
N ARG A 56 -8.10 -13.81 1.71
CA ARG A 56 -8.12 -12.36 1.51
C ARG A 56 -6.96 -11.67 2.23
N LEU A 57 -6.68 -12.04 3.48
CA LEU A 57 -5.51 -11.56 4.23
C LEU A 57 -4.22 -11.89 3.48
N ARG A 58 -4.06 -13.15 3.04
CA ARG A 58 -2.86 -13.55 2.30
C ARG A 58 -2.68 -12.74 1.01
N ALA A 59 -3.74 -12.59 0.23
CA ALA A 59 -3.71 -11.80 -1.01
C ALA A 59 -3.35 -10.33 -0.76
N CYS A 60 -3.84 -9.73 0.34
CA CYS A 60 -3.46 -8.36 0.72
C CYS A 60 -1.97 -8.27 1.09
N ILE A 61 -1.44 -9.24 1.83
CA ILE A 61 -0.01 -9.27 2.18
C ILE A 61 0.84 -9.35 0.91
N ASP A 62 0.56 -10.31 0.04
CA ASP A 62 1.30 -10.52 -1.21
C ASP A 62 1.24 -9.26 -2.09
N LEU A 63 0.04 -8.67 -2.27
CA LEU A 63 -0.12 -7.44 -3.05
C LEU A 63 0.64 -6.25 -2.43
N THR A 64 0.70 -6.16 -1.11
CA THR A 64 1.44 -5.09 -0.42
C THR A 64 2.95 -5.25 -0.60
N GLU A 65 3.47 -6.47 -0.55
CA GLU A 65 4.88 -6.77 -0.82
C GLU A 65 5.26 -6.50 -2.27
N ASP A 66 4.48 -7.01 -3.23
CA ASP A 66 4.72 -6.84 -4.67
C ASP A 66 4.77 -5.35 -5.06
N THR A 67 3.80 -4.58 -4.55
CA THR A 67 3.74 -3.13 -4.78
C THR A 67 4.87 -2.39 -4.07
N GLN A 68 5.29 -2.86 -2.89
CA GLN A 68 6.44 -2.28 -2.19
C GLN A 68 7.75 -2.52 -2.96
N TYR A 69 7.95 -3.67 -3.59
CA TYR A 69 9.11 -3.90 -4.44
C TYR A 69 9.15 -2.93 -5.62
N ALA A 70 8.01 -2.70 -6.28
CA ALA A 70 7.93 -1.72 -7.37
C ALA A 70 8.23 -0.28 -6.90
N ILE A 71 7.74 0.11 -5.72
CA ILE A 71 8.00 1.42 -5.11
C ILE A 71 9.48 1.56 -4.73
N SER A 72 10.07 0.56 -4.10
CA SER A 72 11.50 0.54 -3.73
C SER A 72 12.39 0.60 -4.97
N GLU A 73 12.01 -0.08 -6.05
CA GLU A 73 12.72 -0.06 -7.33
C GLU A 73 12.67 1.32 -8.01
N PHE A 74 11.55 2.06 -7.84
CA PHE A 74 11.50 3.47 -8.22
C PHE A 74 12.44 4.34 -7.37
N TYR A 75 12.43 4.21 -6.04
CA TYR A 75 13.33 5.00 -5.19
C TYR A 75 14.81 4.72 -5.45
N LYS A 76 15.14 3.51 -5.89
CA LYS A 76 16.51 3.13 -6.25
C LYS A 76 16.95 3.71 -7.60
N ASN A 77 16.09 3.67 -8.61
CA ASN A 77 16.50 3.88 -10.00
C ASN A 77 15.81 5.06 -10.71
N GLY A 78 14.72 5.61 -10.16
CA GLY A 78 13.94 6.69 -10.77
C GLY A 78 13.10 6.25 -11.96
N LEU A 79 12.56 7.19 -12.74
CA LEU A 79 11.87 6.93 -14.02
C LEU A 79 12.84 6.65 -15.17
N ILE A 80 14.10 7.03 -15.03
CA ILE A 80 15.15 6.91 -16.05
C ILE A 80 16.27 6.03 -15.49
N THR A 81 16.48 4.86 -16.11
CA THR A 81 17.50 3.90 -15.68
C THR A 81 18.78 4.03 -16.51
N LYS A 82 19.09 3.04 -17.36
CA LYS A 82 20.21 3.01 -18.31
C LYS A 82 19.79 3.45 -19.71
N SER A 83 18.50 3.31 -20.04
CA SER A 83 17.92 3.72 -21.31
C SER A 83 17.09 4.98 -21.09
N GLU A 84 17.24 5.96 -21.99
CA GLU A 84 16.41 7.16 -22.06
C GLU A 84 15.20 6.99 -23.01
N GLY A 85 14.85 5.74 -23.32
CA GLY A 85 13.68 5.44 -24.13
C GLY A 85 12.39 5.90 -23.45
N GLN A 86 11.62 6.75 -24.12
CA GLN A 86 10.33 7.26 -23.62
C GLN A 86 9.37 6.14 -23.18
N GLY A 87 9.36 5.01 -23.90
CA GLY A 87 8.52 3.86 -23.53
C GLY A 87 8.84 3.28 -22.15
N GLU A 88 10.13 3.17 -21.79
CA GLU A 88 10.53 2.70 -20.46
C GLU A 88 10.14 3.70 -19.37
N MET A 89 10.33 5.00 -19.62
CA MET A 89 9.93 6.04 -18.68
C MET A 89 8.43 5.99 -18.37
N TYR A 90 7.60 5.79 -19.40
CA TYR A 90 6.16 5.64 -19.24
C TYR A 90 5.79 4.36 -18.48
N LEU A 91 6.40 3.22 -18.81
CA LEU A 91 6.18 1.97 -18.11
C LEU A 91 6.53 2.10 -16.62
N ARG A 92 7.63 2.78 -16.28
CA ARG A 92 8.02 3.03 -14.89
C ARG A 92 7.06 3.97 -14.18
N LEU A 93 6.68 5.08 -14.81
CA LEU A 93 5.76 6.04 -14.23
C LEU A 93 4.38 5.40 -13.97
N TYR A 94 3.83 4.69 -14.95
CA TYR A 94 2.56 4.00 -14.77
C TYR A 94 2.66 2.84 -13.79
N GLY A 95 3.78 2.11 -13.80
CA GLY A 95 4.06 1.04 -12.86
C GLY A 95 4.04 1.53 -11.42
N VAL A 96 4.79 2.61 -11.10
CA VAL A 96 4.87 3.14 -9.73
C VAL A 96 3.56 3.77 -9.28
N LEU A 97 2.86 4.51 -10.16
CA LEU A 97 1.53 5.06 -9.85
C LEU A 97 0.53 3.93 -9.58
N ASN A 98 0.55 2.86 -10.39
CA ASN A 98 -0.33 1.72 -10.17
C ASN A 98 0.02 0.95 -8.89
N ALA A 99 1.31 0.82 -8.55
CA ALA A 99 1.75 0.21 -7.30
C ALA A 99 1.20 0.94 -6.08
N VAL A 100 1.30 2.28 -6.05
CA VAL A 100 0.69 3.13 -5.02
C VAL A 100 -0.82 2.88 -4.90
N TYR A 101 -1.54 2.82 -6.01
CA TYR A 101 -2.99 2.59 -6.00
C TYR A 101 -3.36 1.19 -5.47
N LEU A 102 -2.64 0.15 -5.89
CA LEU A 102 -2.87 -1.22 -5.42
C LEU A 102 -2.52 -1.38 -3.93
N GLN A 103 -1.43 -0.76 -3.48
CA GLN A 103 -1.05 -0.77 -2.06
C GLN A 103 -2.07 -0.04 -1.18
N MET A 104 -2.66 1.06 -1.69
CA MET A 104 -3.80 1.73 -1.04
C MET A 104 -5.01 0.80 -0.88
N GLN A 105 -5.41 0.12 -1.95
CA GLN A 105 -6.55 -0.80 -1.93
C GLN A 105 -6.31 -1.92 -0.93
N SER A 106 -5.15 -2.59 -1.00
CA SER A 106 -4.75 -3.61 -0.03
C SER A 106 -4.83 -3.11 1.42
N THR A 107 -4.34 -1.89 1.68
CA THR A 107 -4.39 -1.31 3.03
C THR A 107 -5.84 -1.09 3.50
N ILE A 108 -6.74 -0.63 2.61
CA ILE A 108 -8.17 -0.47 2.92
C ILE A 108 -8.83 -1.81 3.24
N GLU A 109 -8.47 -2.86 2.51
CA GLU A 109 -8.96 -4.23 2.74
C GLU A 109 -8.48 -4.77 4.09
N LEU A 110 -7.20 -4.55 4.44
CA LEU A 110 -6.66 -4.91 5.75
C LEU A 110 -7.33 -4.15 6.90
N ILE A 111 -7.64 -2.86 6.71
CA ILE A 111 -8.42 -2.05 7.67
C ILE A 111 -9.79 -2.68 7.93
N GLU A 112 -10.43 -3.20 6.88
CA GLU A 112 -11.71 -3.91 7.00
C GLU A 112 -11.55 -5.24 7.73
N LEU A 113 -10.62 -6.10 7.30
CA LEU A 113 -10.36 -7.42 7.91
C LEU A 113 -10.06 -7.32 9.41
N PHE A 114 -9.22 -6.36 9.82
CA PHE A 114 -8.86 -6.16 11.24
C PHE A 114 -9.83 -5.24 11.99
N LYS A 115 -10.97 -4.89 11.38
CA LYS A 115 -12.04 -4.07 11.98
C LYS A 115 -11.50 -2.79 12.61
N VAL A 116 -10.66 -2.07 11.86
CA VAL A 116 -10.12 -0.77 12.30
C VAL A 116 -11.27 0.25 12.34
N PRO A 117 -11.48 0.97 13.47
CA PRO A 117 -12.56 1.95 13.58
C PRO A 117 -12.48 3.04 12.52
N ASN A 118 -13.63 3.64 12.20
CA ASN A 118 -13.73 4.75 11.23
C ASN A 118 -13.30 4.41 9.80
N LYS A 119 -13.46 3.15 9.35
CA LYS A 119 -13.02 2.67 8.02
C LYS A 119 -13.43 3.58 6.85
N LYS A 120 -14.65 4.12 6.86
CA LYS A 120 -15.15 5.02 5.80
C LYS A 120 -14.32 6.29 5.71
N LYS A 121 -14.08 6.95 6.86
CA LYS A 121 -13.26 8.17 6.94
C LYS A 121 -11.82 7.89 6.49
N ILE A 122 -11.25 6.76 6.89
CA ILE A 122 -9.90 6.36 6.49
C ILE A 122 -9.82 6.13 4.98
N SER A 123 -10.75 5.36 4.41
CA SER A 123 -10.81 5.08 2.98
C SER A 123 -10.94 6.36 2.16
N THR A 124 -11.81 7.29 2.57
CA THR A 124 -11.94 8.61 1.94
C THR A 124 -10.64 9.40 2.02
N ALA A 125 -9.97 9.43 3.18
CA ALA A 125 -8.72 10.16 3.35
C ALA A 125 -7.58 9.58 2.48
N LEU A 126 -7.46 8.26 2.39
CA LEU A 126 -6.48 7.59 1.54
C LEU A 126 -6.73 7.86 0.04
N LYS A 127 -7.99 7.76 -0.41
CA LYS A 127 -8.37 8.04 -1.80
C LYS A 127 -8.19 9.51 -2.19
N ALA A 128 -8.25 10.43 -1.22
CA ALA A 128 -8.04 11.86 -1.43
C ALA A 128 -6.56 12.26 -1.50
N LEU A 129 -5.61 11.33 -1.31
CA LEU A 129 -4.19 11.63 -1.44
C LEU A 129 -3.85 12.06 -2.88
N LYS A 130 -3.02 13.09 -3.02
CA LYS A 130 -2.71 13.69 -4.32
C LYS A 130 -2.07 12.71 -5.31
N VAL A 131 -1.24 11.77 -4.82
CA VAL A 131 -0.66 10.72 -5.69
C VAL A 131 -1.74 9.80 -6.30
N ILE A 132 -2.84 9.58 -5.60
CA ILE A 132 -3.98 8.78 -6.09
C ILE A 132 -4.76 9.55 -7.15
N ASP A 133 -4.97 10.85 -6.93
CA ASP A 133 -5.53 11.74 -7.95
C ASP A 133 -4.69 11.75 -9.23
N VAL A 134 -3.37 11.96 -9.10
CA VAL A 134 -2.41 11.89 -10.22
C VAL A 134 -2.48 10.54 -10.93
N ARG A 135 -2.48 9.43 -10.18
CA ARG A 135 -2.64 8.08 -10.75
C ARG A 135 -3.92 7.97 -11.55
N ASN A 136 -5.05 8.45 -11.03
CA ASN A 136 -6.33 8.32 -11.70
C ASN A 136 -6.40 9.19 -12.97
N LYS A 137 -5.74 10.36 -12.98
CA LYS A 137 -5.63 11.21 -14.18
C LYS A 137 -4.70 10.62 -15.24
N LEU A 138 -3.55 10.09 -14.84
CA LEU A 138 -2.48 9.65 -15.77
C LEU A 138 -2.57 8.18 -16.15
N ALA A 139 -2.62 7.28 -15.17
CA ALA A 139 -2.47 5.85 -15.39
C ALA A 139 -3.78 5.13 -15.69
N ALA A 140 -4.93 5.72 -15.31
CA ALA A 140 -6.24 5.19 -15.70
C ALA A 140 -6.70 5.67 -17.09
N HIS A 141 -5.89 6.50 -17.77
CA HIS A 141 -6.09 7.00 -19.13
C HIS A 141 -7.54 7.20 -19.51
N THR A 142 -8.30 7.92 -18.68
CA THR A 142 -9.70 8.14 -18.98
C THR A 142 -9.75 9.40 -19.84
N PRO A 143 -9.94 9.31 -21.18
CA PRO A 143 -10.34 10.48 -21.96
C PRO A 143 -11.65 11.08 -21.43
N ASN A 144 -12.34 10.31 -20.57
CA ASN A 144 -13.53 10.70 -19.84
C ASN A 144 -13.33 10.70 -18.31
N TYR A 145 -12.35 11.43 -17.79
CA TYR A 145 -12.20 11.60 -16.35
C TYR A 145 -13.31 12.50 -15.83
N THR A 146 -14.14 12.00 -14.92
CA THR A 146 -15.26 12.75 -14.37
C THR A 146 -14.83 13.55 -13.14
N ASN A 147 -14.76 14.87 -13.30
CA ASN A 147 -14.66 15.79 -12.16
C ASN A 147 -16.06 16.10 -11.63
N ASP A 148 -16.31 15.79 -10.37
CA ASP A 148 -17.47 16.30 -9.65
C ASP A 148 -17.23 17.78 -9.33
N ILE A 149 -17.84 18.65 -10.12
CA ILE A 149 -17.86 20.08 -9.82
C ILE A 149 -19.02 20.31 -8.86
N ASN A 150 -18.78 21.13 -7.82
CA ASN A 150 -19.80 21.56 -6.86
C ASN A 150 -21.17 21.80 -7.54
N GLN A 151 -22.24 21.30 -6.93
CA GLN A 151 -23.64 21.39 -7.41
C GLN A 151 -24.07 20.35 -8.47
N GLY A 152 -23.64 19.09 -8.35
CA GLY A 152 -24.24 17.97 -9.10
C GLY A 152 -24.00 18.02 -10.62
N LYS A 153 -23.03 18.81 -11.08
CA LYS A 153 -22.61 18.87 -12.48
C LYS A 153 -21.27 18.14 -12.62
N SER A 154 -21.32 16.98 -13.27
CA SER A 154 -20.14 16.23 -13.66
C SER A 154 -19.56 16.80 -14.94
N LYS A 155 -18.25 17.08 -14.97
CA LYS A 155 -17.56 17.49 -16.19
C LYS A 155 -16.54 16.45 -16.57
N THR A 156 -16.62 16.03 -17.82
CA THR A 156 -15.74 15.04 -18.41
C THR A 156 -14.52 15.75 -18.98
N GLU A 157 -13.32 15.37 -18.53
CA GLU A 157 -12.06 15.96 -18.97
C GLU A 157 -11.08 14.86 -19.38
N SER A 158 -10.19 15.16 -20.32
CA SER A 158 -9.05 14.28 -20.62
C SER A 158 -7.76 14.91 -20.10
N TYR A 159 -6.83 14.07 -19.66
CA TYR A 159 -5.55 14.49 -19.10
C TYR A 159 -4.41 13.85 -19.90
N ARG A 160 -3.38 14.64 -20.20
CA ARG A 160 -2.18 14.18 -20.92
C ARG A 160 -0.93 14.60 -20.17
N LEU A 161 0.02 13.68 -20.01
CA LEU A 161 1.34 13.99 -19.48
C LEU A 161 2.18 14.70 -20.54
N THR A 162 2.85 15.77 -20.16
CA THR A 162 3.84 16.43 -21.01
C THR A 162 5.12 15.59 -21.05
N GLN A 163 5.44 14.99 -22.20
CA GLN A 163 6.59 14.08 -22.34
C GLN A 163 7.92 14.69 -21.89
N THR A 164 8.15 15.96 -22.25
CA THR A 164 9.38 16.68 -21.91
C THR A 164 9.52 16.99 -20.42
N SER A 165 8.45 16.79 -19.64
CA SER A 165 8.45 17.00 -18.18
C SER A 165 8.97 15.80 -17.38
N ILE A 166 9.18 14.65 -18.03
CA ILE A 166 9.64 13.44 -17.34
C ILE A 166 11.14 13.55 -17.04
N THR A 167 11.46 13.73 -15.76
CA THR A 167 12.83 13.67 -15.25
C THR A 167 13.07 12.36 -14.50
N LYS A 168 14.34 12.08 -14.16
CA LYS A 168 14.71 10.87 -13.41
C LYS A 168 13.89 10.68 -12.13
N TRP A 169 13.60 11.73 -11.39
CA TRP A 169 12.86 11.62 -10.12
C TRP A 169 11.43 12.14 -10.20
N GLY A 170 10.99 12.59 -11.39
CA GLY A 170 9.65 13.14 -11.58
C GLY A 170 9.45 14.45 -10.82
N ASP A 171 10.46 15.31 -10.80
CA ASP A 171 10.50 16.54 -9.98
C ASP A 171 9.67 17.69 -10.56
N GLN A 172 9.26 17.58 -11.82
CA GLN A 172 8.59 18.64 -12.57
C GLN A 172 7.53 18.07 -13.52
N LEU A 173 6.85 16.98 -13.13
CA LEU A 173 5.87 16.36 -14.00
C LEU A 173 4.69 17.30 -14.22
N MET A 174 4.24 17.40 -15.48
CA MET A 174 3.15 18.29 -15.88
C MET A 174 2.02 17.51 -16.55
N ILE A 175 0.80 17.70 -16.05
CA ILE A 175 -0.42 17.20 -16.69
C ILE A 175 -1.17 18.36 -17.32
N VAL A 176 -1.58 18.20 -18.57
CA VAL A 176 -2.42 19.17 -19.29
C VAL A 176 -3.81 18.56 -19.47
N SER A 177 -4.83 19.30 -19.02
CA SER A 177 -6.24 18.93 -19.25
C SER A 177 -6.70 19.29 -20.67
N SER A 178 -7.85 18.76 -21.10
CA SER A 178 -8.53 19.18 -22.34
C SER A 178 -9.03 20.63 -22.34
N TYR A 179 -8.89 21.34 -21.22
CA TYR A 179 -9.26 22.74 -21.06
C TYR A 179 -8.03 23.64 -20.87
N ASP A 180 -6.86 23.17 -21.29
CA ASP A 180 -5.57 23.87 -21.23
C ASP A 180 -5.13 24.28 -19.81
N GLN A 181 -5.74 23.69 -18.78
CA GLN A 181 -5.24 23.80 -17.41
C GLN A 181 -4.02 22.89 -17.23
N ILE A 182 -2.94 23.47 -16.71
CA ILE A 182 -1.69 22.79 -16.40
C ILE A 182 -1.65 22.53 -14.90
N GLU A 183 -1.35 21.29 -14.53
CA GLU A 183 -1.08 20.89 -13.16
C GLU A 183 0.35 20.35 -13.06
N GLU A 184 1.16 20.98 -12.22
CA GLU A 184 2.53 20.55 -11.95
C GLU A 184 2.60 19.82 -10.61
N PHE A 185 3.42 18.77 -10.55
CA PHE A 185 3.61 18.01 -9.32
C PHE A 185 4.99 17.34 -9.25
N GLN A 186 5.40 17.03 -8.03
CA GLN A 186 6.65 16.30 -7.74
C GLN A 186 6.31 14.90 -7.25
N LEU A 187 6.78 13.87 -7.95
CA LEU A 187 6.38 12.50 -7.66
C LEU A 187 6.89 12.01 -6.29
N VAL A 188 8.17 12.24 -6.00
CA VAL A 188 8.83 11.78 -4.77
C VAL A 188 8.16 12.32 -3.50
N PRO A 189 7.89 13.64 -3.34
CA PRO A 189 7.18 14.14 -2.16
C PRO A 189 5.78 13.56 -2.00
N LEU A 190 5.02 13.40 -3.10
CA LEU A 190 3.68 12.83 -3.04
C LEU A 190 3.72 11.35 -2.61
N MET A 191 4.69 10.59 -3.10
CA MET A 191 4.91 9.20 -2.69
C MET A 191 5.38 9.09 -1.24
N LYS A 192 6.20 10.02 -0.75
CA LYS A 192 6.62 10.03 0.66
C LYS A 192 5.43 10.21 1.60
N ILE A 193 4.56 11.18 1.32
CA ILE A 193 3.32 11.39 2.10
C ILE A 193 2.45 10.13 2.06
N PHE A 194 2.35 9.48 0.90
CA PHE A 194 1.62 8.24 0.77
C PHE A 194 2.22 7.12 1.63
N THR A 195 3.53 6.87 1.53
CA THR A 195 4.24 5.85 2.31
C THR A 195 4.04 6.07 3.81
N GLU A 196 4.18 7.31 4.30
CA GLU A 196 3.94 7.64 5.71
C GLU A 196 2.51 7.28 6.16
N ARG A 197 1.50 7.52 5.30
CA ARG A 197 0.11 7.17 5.59
C ARG A 197 -0.12 5.66 5.59
N ILE A 198 0.45 4.93 4.64
CA ILE A 198 0.37 3.46 4.59
C ILE A 198 1.03 2.87 5.83
N GLU A 199 2.25 3.30 6.14
CA GLU A 199 2.99 2.84 7.32
C GLU A 199 2.25 3.13 8.64
N TYR A 200 1.54 4.25 8.74
CA TYR A 200 0.70 4.56 9.91
C TYR A 200 -0.43 3.54 10.08
N TYR A 201 -1.14 3.20 9.00
CA TYR A 201 -2.25 2.24 9.11
C TYR A 201 -1.77 0.81 9.29
N LEU A 202 -0.68 0.40 8.63
CA LEU A 202 -0.06 -0.90 8.85
C LEU A 202 0.40 -1.09 10.30
N ASP A 203 0.92 -0.04 10.94
CA ASP A 203 1.25 -0.08 12.38
C ASP A 203 0.05 -0.44 13.25
N ILE A 204 -1.10 0.22 13.02
CA ILE A 204 -2.35 -0.03 13.75
C ILE A 204 -2.87 -1.45 13.48
N ILE A 205 -2.79 -1.90 12.23
CA ILE A 205 -3.26 -3.23 11.81
C ILE A 205 -2.38 -4.31 12.45
N SER A 206 -1.06 -4.17 12.41
CA SER A 206 -0.12 -5.07 13.07
C SER A 206 -0.35 -5.13 14.58
N GLU A 207 -0.55 -3.99 15.24
CA GLU A 207 -0.86 -3.97 16.68
C GLU A 207 -2.17 -4.71 17.00
N LYS A 208 -3.20 -4.55 16.17
CA LYS A 208 -4.46 -5.30 16.29
C LYS A 208 -4.26 -6.79 16.08
N GLY A 209 -3.48 -7.20 15.08
CA GLY A 209 -3.14 -8.60 14.83
C GLY A 209 -2.41 -9.24 16.02
N LEU A 210 -1.46 -8.52 16.62
CA LEU A 210 -0.70 -9.01 17.78
C LEU A 210 -1.55 -9.21 19.04
N LYS A 211 -2.65 -8.46 19.18
CA LYS A 211 -3.61 -8.64 20.28
C LYS A 211 -4.40 -9.94 20.19
N LEU A 212 -4.34 -10.66 19.07
CA LEU A 212 -4.94 -12.00 18.91
C LEU A 212 -4.12 -13.09 19.58
N PHE A 213 -2.84 -12.84 19.89
CA PHE A 213 -1.93 -13.82 20.48
C PHE A 213 -1.85 -13.69 22.02
N PRO A 214 -1.69 -14.83 22.74
CA PRO A 214 -1.41 -14.83 24.17
C PRO A 214 -0.14 -14.03 24.50
N ASN A 215 -0.08 -13.43 25.70
CA ASN A 215 1.07 -12.59 26.09
C ASN A 215 2.39 -13.35 26.22
N LYS A 216 2.37 -14.66 26.51
CA LYS A 216 3.57 -15.52 26.65
C LYS A 216 3.81 -16.38 25.39
N SER A 217 3.74 -15.79 24.21
CA SER A 217 4.01 -16.48 22.94
C SER A 217 5.33 -15.96 22.37
N GLU A 218 6.27 -16.88 22.12
CA GLU A 218 7.54 -16.58 21.45
C GLU A 218 7.29 -15.97 20.05
N GLN A 219 6.28 -16.47 19.34
CA GLN A 219 5.88 -15.94 18.03
C GLN A 219 5.34 -14.50 18.15
N LYS A 220 4.59 -14.19 19.21
CA LYS A 220 4.15 -12.82 19.50
C LYS A 220 5.34 -11.92 19.81
N GLU A 221 6.28 -12.37 20.62
CA GLU A 221 7.50 -11.63 20.97
C GLU A 221 8.33 -11.31 19.72
N TRP A 222 8.55 -12.30 18.84
CA TRP A 222 9.21 -12.14 17.55
C TRP A 222 8.56 -11.06 16.67
N MET A 223 7.23 -11.02 16.61
CA MET A 223 6.50 -9.99 15.86
C MET A 223 6.53 -8.61 16.56
N VAL A 224 6.48 -8.57 17.89
CA VAL A 224 6.56 -7.33 18.68
C VAL A 224 7.95 -6.69 18.51
N ASN A 225 9.02 -7.48 18.49
CA ASN A 225 10.37 -6.98 18.25
C ASN A 225 10.49 -6.27 16.89
N ARG A 226 9.89 -6.84 15.84
CA ARG A 226 9.77 -6.20 14.51
C ARG A 226 8.98 -4.91 14.53
N LEU A 227 7.81 -4.91 15.20
CA LEU A 227 6.98 -3.72 15.32
C LEU A 227 7.74 -2.59 16.03
N ASN A 228 8.44 -2.92 17.12
CA ASN A 228 9.27 -1.97 17.87
C ASN A 228 10.44 -1.46 17.05
N PHE A 229 11.09 -2.31 16.26
CA PHE A 229 12.16 -1.91 15.35
C PHE A 229 11.67 -0.85 14.34
N VAL A 230 10.52 -1.07 13.70
CA VAL A 230 9.94 -0.08 12.77
C VAL A 230 9.60 1.23 13.49
N ARG A 231 9.00 1.17 14.68
CA ARG A 231 8.65 2.36 15.46
C ARG A 231 9.88 3.18 15.91
N LYS A 232 11.00 2.51 16.22
CA LYS A 232 12.28 3.16 16.52
C LYS A 232 12.92 3.83 15.31
N ARG A 233 12.72 3.32 14.09
CA ARG A 233 13.21 3.96 12.87
C ARG A 233 12.50 5.28 12.55
N LYS A 234 11.21 5.38 12.87
CA LYS A 234 10.39 6.56 12.59
C LYS A 234 10.67 7.75 13.53
N THR A 235 11.47 7.55 14.58
CA THR A 235 11.70 8.56 15.64
C THR A 235 12.94 9.43 15.42
N TRP A 236 13.46 9.52 14.18
CA TRP A 236 14.65 10.30 13.80
C TRP A 236 14.37 11.23 12.62
#